data_AF-A0A7S4MS09-F1
#
_entry.id   AF-A0A7S4MS09-F1
#
_cell.length_a   1.000
_cell.length_b   1.000
_cell.length_c   1.000
_cell.angle_alpha   90.00
_cell.angle_beta   90.00
_cell.angle_gamma   90.00
#
_symmetry.space_group_name_H-M   'P 1'
#
loop_
_entity.id
_entity.type
_entity.pdbx_description
1 polymer ?
#
loop_
_entity_poly.entity_id
_entity_poly.type
_entity_poly.pdbx_seq_one_letter_code
_entity_poly.pdbx_strand_id
1 'polypeptide(L)'
;MRSWRAQAQGRNVFSPRETFMGIAVQTAGGRHTPLDIAGVDFPLTFAISDSRPRAGGAHGARYAVLVRLGGAVVHNHTYTAPGVYSITVPCPSDKWVGVLVVAMTNEHGQYFDDRITVSLNEGFREVIKWVALVPYVLAAMVVVASTAESRSALPL
;
A
#
# COMPACT_ATOMS: atom_id res chain seq x y z
N MET A 1 -22.97 6.32 7.51
CA MET A 1 -22.68 5.16 8.37
C MET A 1 -21.16 4.97 8.42
N ARG A 2 -20.50 5.32 9.53
CA ARG A 2 -19.08 5.02 9.76
C ARG A 2 -18.99 3.57 10.21
N SER A 3 -18.82 2.66 9.26
CA SER A 3 -18.58 1.25 9.57
C SER A 3 -17.17 1.11 10.15
N TRP A 4 -17.08 0.54 11.34
CA TRP A 4 -15.84 0.11 11.99
C TRP A 4 -15.04 -0.79 11.02
N ARG A 5 -13.87 -0.31 10.54
CA ARG A 5 -12.98 -1.12 9.71
C ARG A 5 -12.25 -2.08 10.64
N ALA A 6 -12.64 -3.36 10.61
CA ALA A 6 -11.99 -4.40 11.40
C ALA A 6 -10.48 -4.43 11.11
N GLN A 7 -9.69 -4.19 12.15
CA GLN A 7 -8.24 -4.11 12.10
C GLN A 7 -7.70 -5.53 12.11
N ALA A 8 -7.08 -5.99 11.02
CA ALA A 8 -6.39 -7.27 11.00
C ALA A 8 -5.05 -7.09 11.72
N GLN A 9 -5.02 -7.22 13.04
CA GLN A 9 -3.76 -7.36 13.76
C GLN A 9 -3.22 -8.77 13.46
N GLY A 10 -2.09 -8.85 12.74
CA GLY A 10 -1.40 -10.12 12.47
C GLY A 10 -0.94 -10.80 13.75
N ARG A 11 -0.51 -12.06 13.67
CA ARG A 11 0.02 -12.85 14.79
C ARG A 11 1.45 -12.43 15.11
N ASN A 12 1.64 -11.12 15.29
CA ASN A 12 2.86 -10.47 15.71
C ASN A 12 2.61 -9.99 17.14
N VAL A 13 2.62 -10.94 18.08
CA VAL A 13 2.56 -10.62 19.50
C VAL A 13 3.91 -10.02 19.86
N PHE A 14 4.01 -8.70 19.77
CA PHE A 14 5.09 -7.94 20.39
C PHE A 14 4.91 -8.07 21.90
N SER A 15 5.54 -9.07 22.49
CA SER A 15 5.62 -9.26 23.92
C SER A 15 6.72 -8.33 24.46
N PRO A 16 6.42 -7.36 25.33
CA PRO A 16 7.41 -6.45 25.90
C PRO A 16 8.53 -7.12 26.72
N ARG A 17 8.47 -8.45 26.93
CA ARG A 17 9.44 -9.16 27.76
C ARG A 17 10.45 -10.02 26.99
N GLU A 18 10.21 -10.42 25.73
CA GLU A 18 11.05 -11.45 25.05
C GLU A 18 11.14 -11.36 23.51
N THR A 19 10.92 -10.20 22.88
CA THR A 19 10.85 -10.16 21.39
C THR A 19 12.23 -10.02 20.75
N PHE A 20 12.91 -11.15 20.54
CA PHE A 20 14.16 -11.17 19.78
C PHE A 20 13.96 -11.24 18.27
N MET A 21 12.76 -11.59 17.76
CA MET A 21 12.58 -11.81 16.32
C MET A 21 11.18 -11.41 15.85
N GLY A 22 11.08 -10.82 14.65
CA GLY A 22 9.79 -10.46 14.05
C GLY A 22 9.91 -9.83 12.66
N ILE A 23 8.77 -9.61 12.02
CA ILE A 23 8.64 -8.87 10.77
C ILE A 23 7.61 -7.77 10.93
N ALA A 24 7.91 -6.54 10.54
CA ALA A 24 6.97 -5.42 10.67
C ALA A 24 6.98 -4.57 9.40
N VAL A 25 5.80 -4.22 8.90
CA VAL A 25 5.70 -3.31 7.76
C VAL A 25 5.91 -1.88 8.26
N GLN A 26 6.77 -1.14 7.55
CA GLN A 26 7.05 0.27 7.84
C GLN A 26 6.27 1.14 6.86
N THR A 27 5.33 1.92 7.39
CA THR A 27 4.54 2.88 6.64
C THR A 27 4.88 4.31 7.10
N ALA A 28 4.93 5.26 6.16
CA ALA A 28 5.29 6.65 6.47
C ALA A 28 4.31 7.33 7.44
N GLY A 29 3.03 6.91 7.43
CA GLY A 29 2.00 7.40 8.34
C GLY A 29 1.89 6.60 9.65
N GLY A 30 2.81 5.67 9.93
CA GLY A 30 2.71 4.77 11.07
C GLY A 30 1.76 3.58 10.86
N ARG A 31 1.87 2.58 11.74
CA ARG A 31 1.25 1.24 11.59
C ARG A 31 -0.28 1.26 11.42
N HIS A 32 -0.94 2.30 11.91
CA HIS A 32 -2.41 2.39 11.96
C HIS A 32 -3.02 3.17 10.80
N THR A 33 -2.21 3.76 9.93
CA THR A 33 -2.71 4.61 8.85
C THR A 33 -3.01 3.74 7.64
N PRO A 34 -4.28 3.70 7.17
CA PRO A 34 -4.63 3.02 5.92
C PRO A 34 -3.78 3.60 4.78
N LEU A 35 -3.15 2.73 3.99
CA LEU A 35 -2.40 3.17 2.83
C LEU A 35 -3.36 3.30 1.65
N ASP A 36 -3.54 4.52 1.15
CA ASP A 36 -4.17 4.75 -0.14
C ASP A 36 -3.09 4.81 -1.21
N ILE A 37 -3.11 3.84 -2.11
CA ILE A 37 -2.10 3.67 -3.16
C ILE A 37 -2.80 3.82 -4.50
N ALA A 38 -2.21 4.61 -5.39
CA ALA A 38 -2.61 4.70 -6.79
C ALA A 38 -1.40 4.45 -7.69
N GLY A 39 -1.63 3.88 -8.87
CA GLY A 39 -0.59 3.64 -9.87
C GLY A 39 -0.47 2.17 -10.27
N VAL A 40 0.62 1.86 -10.98
CA VAL A 40 0.92 0.50 -11.47
C VAL A 40 1.62 -0.32 -10.41
N ASP A 41 2.57 0.28 -9.68
CA ASP A 41 3.34 -0.37 -8.64
C ASP A 41 3.48 0.55 -7.43
N PHE A 42 3.74 -0.02 -6.25
CA PHE A 42 4.05 0.75 -5.05
C PHE A 42 5.20 0.15 -4.25
N PRO A 43 6.02 0.99 -3.59
CA PRO A 43 7.06 0.51 -2.70
C PRO A 43 6.44 0.00 -1.39
N LEU A 44 6.79 -1.23 -1.03
CA LEU A 44 6.50 -1.83 0.26
C LEU A 44 7.79 -1.97 1.06
N THR A 45 7.87 -1.28 2.18
CA THR A 45 9.01 -1.37 3.09
C THR A 45 8.65 -2.20 4.32
N PHE A 46 9.48 -3.17 4.67
CA PHE A 46 9.32 -3.98 5.86
C PHE A 46 10.66 -4.19 6.56
N ALA A 47 10.62 -4.37 7.87
CA ALA A 47 11.78 -4.63 8.71
C ALA A 47 11.72 -6.04 9.26
N ILE A 48 12.80 -6.78 9.08
CA ILE A 48 13.07 -8.05 9.77
C ILE A 48 13.93 -7.71 10.98
N SER A 49 13.40 -7.90 12.18
CA SER A 49 14.18 -7.82 13.42
C SER A 49 14.61 -9.23 13.83
N ASP A 50 15.90 -9.41 14.11
CA ASP A 50 16.44 -10.58 14.81
C ASP A 50 17.61 -10.12 15.71
N SER A 51 17.39 -10.01 17.01
CA SER A 51 18.36 -9.60 18.04
C SER A 51 18.85 -10.77 18.90
N ARG A 52 18.61 -12.03 18.48
CA ARG A 52 19.08 -13.21 19.21
C ARG A 52 20.63 -13.24 19.27
N PRO A 53 21.24 -13.54 20.44
CA PRO A 53 22.68 -13.75 20.52
C PRO A 53 23.05 -15.04 19.76
N ARG A 54 23.74 -14.90 18.61
CA ARG A 54 24.24 -16.04 17.83
C ARG A 54 25.71 -16.30 18.13
N ALA A 55 26.02 -17.46 18.71
CA ALA A 55 27.37 -17.98 18.81
C ALA A 55 27.84 -18.40 17.41
N GLY A 56 28.61 -17.54 16.72
CA GLY A 56 29.21 -17.86 15.40
C GLY A 56 28.94 -16.89 14.24
N GLY A 57 28.29 -15.75 14.49
CA GLY A 57 27.96 -14.77 13.43
C GLY A 57 26.73 -15.17 12.61
N ALA A 58 26.27 -14.27 11.72
CA ALA A 58 25.01 -14.41 10.96
C ALA A 58 24.96 -15.59 9.94
N HIS A 59 25.96 -16.47 9.94
CA HIS A 59 26.07 -17.59 9.02
C HIS A 59 25.06 -18.70 9.39
N GLY A 60 23.91 -18.70 8.70
CA GLY A 60 22.88 -19.73 8.84
C GLY A 60 21.46 -19.18 8.89
N ALA A 61 21.31 -17.89 9.22
CA ALA A 61 20.02 -17.22 9.30
C ALA A 61 19.30 -17.28 7.94
N ARG A 62 18.08 -17.84 7.95
CA ARG A 62 17.19 -17.86 6.78
C ARG A 62 15.81 -17.37 7.18
N TYR A 63 15.34 -16.36 6.47
CA TYR A 63 14.04 -15.74 6.64
C TYR A 63 13.27 -15.84 5.33
N ALA A 64 12.40 -16.85 5.22
CA ALA A 64 11.52 -16.99 4.07
C ALA A 64 10.37 -15.99 4.22
N VAL A 65 10.41 -14.91 3.44
CA VAL A 65 9.41 -13.85 3.46
C VAL A 65 8.47 -14.02 2.28
N LEU A 66 7.19 -13.99 2.59
CA LEU A 66 6.11 -14.13 1.63
C LEU A 66 5.15 -12.96 1.82
N VAL A 67 4.92 -12.20 0.74
CA VAL A 67 3.97 -11.09 0.71
C VAL A 67 2.75 -11.51 -0.08
N ARG A 68 1.58 -11.31 0.50
CA ARG A 68 0.28 -11.56 -0.13
C ARG A 68 -0.54 -10.29 -0.19
N LEU A 69 -1.15 -10.07 -1.33
CA LEU A 69 -2.17 -9.06 -1.52
C LEU A 69 -3.51 -9.78 -1.70
N GLY A 70 -4.33 -9.81 -0.64
CA GLY A 70 -5.53 -10.65 -0.62
C GLY A 70 -5.17 -12.14 -0.73
N GLY A 71 -5.61 -12.79 -1.81
CA GLY A 71 -5.33 -14.20 -2.08
C GLY A 71 -4.07 -14.46 -2.94
N ALA A 72 -3.52 -13.43 -3.58
CA ALA A 72 -2.40 -13.58 -4.50
C ALA A 72 -1.05 -13.42 -3.78
N VAL A 73 -0.09 -14.29 -4.09
CA VAL A 73 1.30 -14.14 -3.65
C VAL A 73 1.99 -13.18 -4.60
N VAL A 74 2.38 -12.01 -4.10
CA VAL A 74 3.01 -10.95 -4.90
C VAL A 74 4.53 -10.94 -4.77
N HIS A 75 5.05 -11.50 -3.67
CA HIS A 75 6.49 -11.63 -3.45
C HIS A 75 6.79 -12.89 -2.64
N ASN A 76 7.85 -13.60 -3.01
CA ASN A 76 8.35 -14.76 -2.29
C ASN A 76 9.87 -14.79 -2.38
N HIS A 77 10.56 -14.46 -1.29
CA HIS A 77 12.01 -14.41 -1.27
C HIS A 77 12.58 -14.81 0.09
N THR A 78 13.77 -15.41 0.08
CA THR A 78 14.48 -15.79 1.30
C THR A 78 15.62 -14.81 1.56
N TYR A 79 15.57 -14.15 2.71
CA TYR A 79 16.61 -13.23 3.16
C TYR A 79 17.56 -13.96 4.12
N THR A 80 18.83 -13.55 4.13
CA THR A 80 19.87 -14.17 4.96
C THR A 80 20.31 -13.29 6.12
N ALA A 81 19.84 -12.04 6.18
CA ALA A 81 20.19 -11.08 7.23
C ALA A 81 18.93 -10.38 7.75
N PRO A 82 18.89 -9.98 9.04
CA PRO A 82 17.92 -9.03 9.52
C PRO A 82 18.23 -7.63 8.97
N GLY A 83 17.21 -6.79 8.83
CA GLY A 83 17.35 -5.46 8.24
C GLY A 83 16.04 -4.91 7.70
N VAL A 84 16.13 -3.71 7.13
CA VAL A 84 15.00 -3.07 6.43
C VAL A 84 15.13 -3.36 4.95
N TYR A 85 14.06 -3.85 4.36
CA TYR A 85 13.97 -4.19 2.95
C TYR A 85 12.84 -3.39 2.31
N SER A 86 13.07 -2.92 1.08
CA SER A 86 12.07 -2.26 0.26
C SER A 86 11.90 -3.06 -1.02
N ILE A 87 10.67 -3.41 -1.34
CA ILE A 87 10.31 -4.15 -2.55
C ILE A 87 9.24 -3.39 -3.31
N THR A 88 9.17 -3.61 -4.62
CA THR A 88 8.11 -3.05 -5.46
C THR A 88 7.02 -4.09 -5.64
N VAL A 89 5.79 -3.73 -5.26
CA VAL A 89 4.62 -4.62 -5.33
C VAL A 89 3.69 -4.12 -6.44
N PRO A 90 3.22 -5.00 -7.34
CA PRO A 90 2.26 -4.61 -8.37
C PRO A 90 0.90 -4.28 -7.76
N CYS A 91 0.34 -3.17 -8.20
CA CYS A 91 -0.99 -2.71 -7.85
C CYS A 91 -1.99 -3.25 -8.90
N PRO A 92 -3.09 -3.92 -8.50
CA PRO A 92 -4.17 -4.26 -9.42
C PRO A 92 -4.74 -3.00 -10.06
N SER A 93 -5.11 -3.08 -11.34
CA SER A 93 -5.73 -1.96 -12.07
C SER A 93 -7.12 -1.59 -11.55
N ASP A 94 -7.83 -2.56 -10.97
CA ASP A 94 -9.16 -2.37 -10.42
C ASP A 94 -9.12 -1.77 -9.02
N LYS A 95 -10.20 -1.07 -8.65
CA LYS A 95 -10.40 -0.61 -7.27
C LYS A 95 -10.42 -1.84 -6.37
N TRP A 96 -9.51 -1.89 -5.41
CA TRP A 96 -9.43 -2.99 -4.47
C TRP A 96 -9.17 -2.48 -3.06
N VAL A 97 -9.90 -3.03 -2.10
CA VAL A 97 -9.67 -2.76 -0.68
C VAL A 97 -9.51 -4.10 0.01
N GLY A 98 -8.43 -4.27 0.75
CA GLY A 98 -8.20 -5.51 1.46
C GLY A 98 -6.97 -5.45 2.33
N VAL A 99 -6.47 -6.63 2.68
CA VAL A 99 -5.36 -6.80 3.61
C VAL A 99 -4.11 -7.24 2.84
N LEU A 100 -3.06 -6.47 2.99
CA LEU A 100 -1.70 -6.85 2.65
C LEU A 100 -1.13 -7.64 3.83
N VAL A 101 -0.67 -8.85 3.56
CA VAL A 101 -0.07 -9.74 4.57
C VAL A 101 1.40 -9.92 4.24
N VAL A 102 2.27 -9.55 5.18
CA VAL A 102 3.70 -9.82 5.11
C VAL A 102 4.01 -10.90 6.13
N ALA A 103 4.32 -12.09 5.64
CA ALA A 103 4.62 -13.25 6.45
C ALA A 103 6.11 -13.58 6.38
N MET A 104 6.66 -14.05 7.47
CA MET A 104 8.03 -14.54 7.59
C MET A 104 8.02 -15.90 8.28
N THR A 105 8.76 -16.85 7.69
CA THR A 105 9.08 -18.12 8.33
C THR A 105 10.58 -18.19 8.57
N ASN A 106 10.98 -18.52 9.79
CA ASN A 106 12.40 -18.63 10.14
C ASN A 106 12.98 -20.01 9.84
N GLU A 107 14.30 -20.13 10.04
CA GLU A 107 15.05 -21.38 9.93
C GLU A 107 14.52 -22.53 10.82
N HIS A 108 13.78 -22.21 11.88
CA HIS A 108 13.18 -23.16 12.80
C HIS A 108 11.69 -23.44 12.49
N GLY A 109 11.14 -22.93 11.40
CA GLY A 109 9.73 -23.10 11.02
C GLY A 109 8.74 -22.23 11.82
N GLN A 110 9.22 -21.28 12.63
CA GLN A 110 8.34 -20.33 13.32
C GLN A 110 7.78 -19.31 12.33
N TYR A 111 6.45 -19.15 12.37
CA TYR A 111 5.70 -18.28 11.49
C TYR A 111 5.29 -16.98 12.21
N PHE A 112 5.69 -15.86 11.61
CA PHE A 112 5.37 -14.50 12.00
C PHE A 112 4.64 -13.80 10.86
N ASP A 113 3.58 -13.06 11.14
CA ASP A 113 2.89 -12.25 10.12
C ASP A 113 2.49 -10.88 10.63
N ASP A 114 2.67 -9.89 9.76
CA ASP A 114 2.13 -8.55 9.93
C ASP A 114 1.11 -8.26 8.83
N ARG A 115 0.05 -7.54 9.20
CA ARG A 115 -1.12 -7.34 8.35
C ARG A 115 -1.49 -5.87 8.38
N ILE A 116 -1.67 -5.30 7.19
CA ILE A 116 -2.06 -3.90 7.02
C ILE A 116 -3.20 -3.82 6.02
N THR A 117 -4.19 -2.98 6.33
CA THR A 117 -5.29 -2.68 5.41
C THR A 117 -4.85 -1.64 4.40
N VAL A 118 -5.01 -1.95 3.11
CA VAL A 118 -4.66 -1.07 1.99
C VAL A 118 -5.89 -0.82 1.12
N SER A 119 -6.01 0.41 0.63
CA SER A 119 -6.96 0.81 -0.41
C SER A 119 -6.17 1.13 -1.68
N LEU A 120 -6.55 0.49 -2.78
CA LEU A 120 -5.91 0.62 -4.08
C LEU A 120 -6.88 1.31 -5.04
N ASN A 121 -6.42 2.37 -5.68
CA ASN A 121 -7.14 3.13 -6.70
C ASN A 121 -8.51 3.68 -6.25
N GLU A 122 -8.67 4.03 -4.96
CA GLU A 122 -9.96 4.46 -4.41
C GLU A 122 -10.48 5.76 -5.06
N GLY A 123 -9.58 6.70 -5.43
CA GLY A 123 -9.92 7.99 -6.06
C GLY A 123 -9.87 8.05 -7.58
N PHE A 124 -9.38 7.02 -8.27
CA PHE A 124 -9.11 7.10 -9.73
C PHE A 124 -10.38 7.38 -10.55
N ARG A 125 -11.51 6.74 -10.20
CA ARG A 125 -12.80 6.91 -10.89
C ARG A 125 -13.43 8.28 -10.66
N GLU A 126 -13.07 8.98 -9.60
CA GLU A 126 -13.61 10.33 -9.34
C GLU A 126 -12.83 11.35 -10.16
N VAL A 127 -11.51 11.22 -10.21
CA VAL A 127 -10.64 12.07 -11.03
C VAL A 127 -10.98 11.95 -12.51
N ILE A 128 -11.19 10.74 -13.03
CA ILE A 128 -11.44 10.55 -14.47
C ILE A 128 -12.74 11.23 -14.93
N LYS A 129 -13.76 11.33 -14.05
CA LYS A 129 -15.01 12.04 -14.35
C LYS A 129 -14.76 13.52 -14.58
N TRP A 130 -13.97 14.14 -13.70
CA TRP A 130 -13.63 15.55 -13.80
C TRP A 130 -12.70 15.84 -14.97
N VAL A 131 -11.69 15.00 -15.20
CA VAL A 131 -10.79 15.10 -16.36
C VAL A 131 -11.56 15.01 -17.67
N ALA A 132 -12.58 14.14 -17.74
CA ALA A 132 -13.45 14.03 -18.92
C ALA A 132 -14.42 15.22 -19.04
N LEU A 133 -14.98 15.73 -17.94
CA LEU A 133 -16.02 16.77 -17.95
C LEU A 133 -15.47 18.18 -18.21
N VAL A 134 -14.33 18.53 -17.60
CA VAL A 134 -13.71 19.87 -17.69
C VAL A 134 -13.55 20.38 -19.12
N PRO A 135 -13.03 19.61 -20.11
CA PRO A 135 -12.89 20.12 -21.48
C PRO A 135 -14.22 20.46 -22.14
N TYR A 136 -15.29 19.71 -21.87
CA TYR A 136 -16.62 20.02 -22.41
C TYR A 136 -17.21 21.28 -21.79
N VAL A 137 -17.05 21.46 -20.48
CA VAL A 137 -17.53 22.67 -19.79
C VAL A 137 -16.77 23.90 -20.29
N LEU A 138 -15.44 23.79 -20.43
CA LEU A 138 -14.62 24.87 -20.99
C LEU A 138 -15.03 25.21 -22.43
N ALA A 139 -15.23 24.20 -23.29
CA ALA A 139 -15.68 24.42 -24.66
C ALA A 139 -17.06 25.10 -24.70
N ALA A 140 -18.01 24.66 -23.88
CA ALA A 140 -19.33 25.28 -23.79
C ALA A 140 -19.25 26.74 -23.34
N MET A 141 -18.41 27.05 -22.35
CA MET A 141 -18.19 28.42 -21.88
C MET A 141 -17.61 29.32 -22.97
N VAL A 142 -16.65 28.82 -23.77
CA VAL A 142 -16.07 29.56 -24.90
C VAL A 142 -17.12 29.84 -25.99
N VAL A 143 -17.96 28.85 -26.32
CA VAL A 143 -19.05 29.03 -27.28
C VAL A 143 -20.06 30.06 -26.78
N VAL A 144 -20.44 30.02 -25.50
CA VAL A 144 -21.37 30.99 -24.92
C VAL A 144 -20.76 32.40 -24.89
N ALA A 145 -19.48 32.54 -24.54
CA ALA A 145 -18.78 33.83 -24.53
C ALA A 145 -18.68 34.45 -25.94
N SER A 146 -18.27 33.67 -26.94
CA SER A 146 -18.15 34.15 -28.33
C SER A 146 -19.49 34.51 -28.97
N THR A 147 -20.57 33.80 -28.63
CA THR A 147 -21.92 34.14 -29.09
C THR A 147 -22.51 35.36 -28.40
N ALA A 148 -22.11 35.65 -27.15
CA ALA A 148 -22.52 36.86 -26.44
C ALA A 148 -21.90 38.12 -27.07
N GLU A 149 -20.59 38.11 -27.38
CA GLU A 149 -19.93 39.22 -28.07
C GLU A 149 -20.55 39.52 -29.43
N SER A 150 -20.93 38.48 -30.18
CA SER A 150 -21.57 38.60 -31.48
C SER A 150 -22.96 39.25 -31.43
N ARG A 151 -23.66 39.18 -30.30
CA ARG A 151 -25.02 39.77 -30.13
C ARG A 151 -25.01 41.22 -29.63
N SER A 152 -23.93 41.66 -28.99
CA SER A 152 -23.80 43.04 -28.48
C SER A 152 -23.42 44.07 -29.55
N ALA A 153 -23.05 43.63 -30.76
CA ALA A 153 -22.78 44.50 -31.90
C ALA A 153 -24.06 44.79 -32.71
N LEU A 154 -25.04 45.48 -32.10
CA LEU A 154 -26.09 46.17 -32.84
C LEU A 154 -25.73 47.66 -32.93
N PRO A 155 -25.28 48.17 -34.09
CA PRO A 155 -25.11 49.60 -34.28
C PRO A 155 -26.48 50.29 -34.29
N LEU A 156 -26.66 51.26 -33.38
CA LEU A 156 -27.71 52.28 -33.43
C LEU A 156 -27.32 53.39 -34.43
#